data_AF-A0A3N2KHH0-F1
#
_entry.id   AF-A0A3N2KHH0-F1
#
_cell.length_a   1.000
_cell.length_b   1.000
_cell.length_c   1.000
_cell.angle_alpha   90.00
_cell.angle_beta   90.00
_cell.angle_gamma   90.00
#
_symmetry.space_group_name_H-M   'P 1'
#
loop_
_entity.id
_entity.type
_entity.pdbx_description
1 polymer ?
#
loop_
_entity_poly.entity_id
_entity_poly.type
_entity_poly.pdbx_seq_one_letter_code
_entity_poly.pdbx_strand_id
1 'polypeptide(L)'
;MSHVWSEEPMLKKCFKDSDNAIAVFEKEMLANIDELRKTGIFFSFTTDPMIPGKTLELTMEAVSLALRNDVPVQILTKRADWLDAEVWKTMCATINPDYKKIAIGFTLTRRDDLEPGASPHTERIAAMKRCYELGCHTFASVEPIVDIVNSECAMSDAYPFCELFKVGLMSGGAKPDKHELKALVNKWNSTLDKSGKKIYWKQSVIDYLGDDFTFWMDSCVDSDYNIFSY
;
A
#
# COMPACT_ATOMS: atom_id res chain seq x y z
N MET A 1 -23.93 15.88 1.55
CA MET A 1 -22.74 15.16 1.07
C MET A 1 -22.18 15.95 -0.10
N SER A 2 -20.96 16.47 -0.01
CA SER A 2 -20.37 17.31 -1.06
C SER A 2 -20.09 16.47 -2.32
N HIS A 3 -20.60 16.95 -3.46
CA HIS A 3 -20.42 16.40 -4.81
C HIS A 3 -18.99 16.57 -5.32
N VAL A 4 -18.00 15.87 -4.74
CA VAL A 4 -16.58 15.98 -5.17
C VAL A 4 -15.91 14.62 -5.35
N TRP A 5 -16.68 13.58 -5.67
CA TRP A 5 -16.12 12.27 -5.99
C TRP A 5 -16.62 11.86 -7.38
N SER A 6 -15.70 11.81 -8.34
CA SER A 6 -15.90 11.27 -9.68
C SER A 6 -15.49 9.81 -9.66
N GLU A 7 -16.22 8.94 -10.37
CA GLU A 7 -15.82 7.54 -10.56
C GLU A 7 -14.61 7.41 -11.51
N GLU A 8 -14.35 8.46 -12.29
CA GLU A 8 -13.20 8.52 -13.17
C GLU A 8 -12.06 9.35 -12.58
N PRO A 9 -10.82 8.81 -12.56
CA PRO A 9 -9.66 9.56 -12.13
C PRO A 9 -9.40 10.71 -13.11
N MET A 10 -9.15 11.89 -12.57
CA MET A 10 -8.86 13.08 -13.37
C MET A 10 -7.58 13.72 -12.86
N LEU A 11 -6.87 14.37 -13.78
CA LEU A 11 -5.73 15.20 -13.43
C LEU A 11 -6.20 16.39 -12.58
N LYS A 12 -5.41 16.76 -11.55
CA LYS A 12 -5.73 17.93 -10.72
C LYS A 12 -5.75 19.18 -11.59
N LYS A 13 -6.73 20.06 -11.34
CA LYS A 13 -6.96 21.32 -12.10
C LYS A 13 -5.76 22.28 -12.14
N CYS A 14 -4.79 22.12 -11.24
CA CYS A 14 -3.57 22.92 -11.25
C CYS A 14 -2.60 22.54 -12.36
N PHE A 15 -2.74 21.34 -12.94
CA PHE A 15 -1.92 20.89 -14.04
C PHE A 15 -2.62 21.14 -15.38
N LYS A 16 -1.83 21.53 -16.38
CA LYS A 16 -2.32 21.76 -17.74
C LYS A 16 -2.64 20.45 -18.47
N ASP A 17 -1.75 19.48 -18.31
CA ASP A 17 -1.75 18.17 -18.94
C ASP A 17 -0.79 17.24 -18.17
N SER A 18 -0.71 15.98 -18.60
CA SER A 18 0.16 14.96 -18.01
C SER A 18 1.64 15.36 -18.02
N ASP A 19 2.12 15.94 -19.12
CA ASP A 19 3.51 16.38 -19.27
C ASP A 19 3.84 17.48 -18.25
N ASN A 20 2.93 18.44 -18.07
CA ASN A 20 3.05 19.47 -17.05
C ASN A 20 3.05 18.88 -15.64
N ALA A 21 2.25 17.84 -15.38
CA ALA A 21 2.24 17.16 -14.08
C ALA A 21 3.57 16.45 -13.79
N ILE A 22 4.15 15.74 -14.77
CA ILE A 22 5.46 15.10 -14.64
C ILE A 22 6.56 16.13 -14.46
N ALA A 23 6.55 17.23 -15.21
CA ALA A 23 7.54 18.29 -15.06
C ALA A 23 7.50 18.95 -13.67
N VAL A 24 6.31 19.12 -13.09
CA VAL A 24 6.16 19.61 -11.72
C VAL A 24 6.64 18.57 -10.71
N PHE A 25 6.26 17.30 -10.89
CA PHE A 25 6.72 16.20 -10.04
C PHE A 25 8.25 16.10 -10.03
N GLU A 26 8.90 16.13 -11.20
CA GLU A 26 10.35 16.11 -11.33
C GLU A 26 11.00 17.26 -10.57
N LYS A 27 10.51 18.48 -10.79
CA LYS A 27 11.03 19.68 -10.14
C LYS A 27 10.93 19.57 -8.61
N GLU A 28 9.78 19.13 -8.09
CA GLU A 28 9.56 19.01 -6.64
C GLU A 28 10.37 17.86 -6.04
N MET A 29 10.48 16.73 -6.73
CA MET A 29 11.32 15.60 -6.31
C MET A 29 12.79 16.03 -6.23
N LEU A 30 13.32 16.70 -7.27
CA LEU A 30 14.69 17.17 -7.29
C LEU A 30 14.97 18.22 -6.21
N ALA A 31 14.00 19.08 -5.91
CA ALA A 31 14.11 20.06 -4.84
C ALA A 31 14.18 19.44 -3.43
N ASN A 32 13.70 18.20 -3.26
CA ASN A 32 13.65 17.49 -1.97
C ASN A 32 14.47 16.18 -2.00
N ILE A 33 15.40 16.05 -2.95
CA ILE A 33 15.97 14.76 -3.32
C ILE A 33 16.71 14.04 -2.19
N ASP A 34 17.43 14.79 -1.35
CA ASP A 34 18.24 14.22 -0.28
C ASP A 34 17.38 13.52 0.78
N GLU A 35 16.19 14.04 1.05
CA GLU A 35 15.26 13.43 1.99
C GLU A 35 14.47 12.29 1.34
N LEU A 36 14.06 12.48 0.08
CA LEU A 36 13.33 11.46 -0.68
C LEU A 36 14.16 10.21 -0.95
N ARG A 37 15.49 10.31 -1.10
CA ARG A 37 16.37 9.13 -1.19
C ARG A 37 16.38 8.26 0.06
N LYS A 38 16.07 8.85 1.23
CA LYS A 38 16.00 8.11 2.50
C LYS A 38 14.60 7.54 2.73
N THR A 39 13.58 8.34 2.48
CA THR A 39 12.19 8.07 2.90
C THR A 39 11.32 7.50 1.79
N GLY A 40 11.66 7.77 0.53
CA GLY A 40 10.91 7.38 -0.65
C GLY A 40 9.67 8.23 -0.93
N ILE A 41 8.95 7.88 -2.00
CA ILE A 41 7.68 8.49 -2.41
C ILE A 41 6.57 7.45 -2.31
N PHE A 42 5.43 7.83 -1.73
CA PHE A 42 4.27 6.95 -1.61
C PHE A 42 3.14 7.33 -2.60
N PHE A 43 2.72 6.37 -3.41
CA PHE A 43 1.57 6.42 -4.33
C PHE A 43 0.51 5.43 -3.81
N SER A 44 -0.55 5.75 -3.07
CA SER A 44 -1.52 6.84 -3.20
C SER A 44 -2.38 6.95 -1.93
N PHE A 45 -3.15 8.03 -1.80
CA PHE A 45 -4.23 8.15 -0.79
C PHE A 45 -5.58 8.60 -1.36
N THR A 46 -5.64 8.99 -2.64
CA THR A 46 -6.80 9.66 -3.23
C THR A 46 -7.40 8.94 -4.43
N THR A 47 -6.58 8.19 -5.16
CA THR A 47 -6.95 7.47 -6.39
C THR A 47 -6.05 6.24 -6.51
N ASP A 48 -6.59 5.11 -6.97
CA ASP A 48 -5.76 3.94 -7.27
C ASP A 48 -4.75 4.23 -8.40
N PRO A 49 -3.44 4.11 -8.16
CA PRO A 49 -2.41 4.54 -9.11
C PRO A 49 -2.13 3.49 -10.20
N MET A 50 -2.71 2.29 -10.11
CA MET A 50 -2.37 1.16 -10.98
C MET A 50 -3.53 0.73 -11.89
N ILE A 51 -4.39 1.64 -12.33
CA ILE A 51 -5.48 1.34 -13.26
C ILE A 51 -4.96 1.48 -14.71
N PRO A 52 -4.87 0.39 -15.51
CA PRO A 52 -4.40 0.46 -16.89
C PRO A 52 -5.27 1.39 -17.76
N GLY A 53 -4.64 2.20 -18.62
CA GLY A 53 -5.32 3.15 -19.50
C GLY A 53 -5.96 4.35 -18.78
N LYS A 54 -5.74 4.50 -17.47
CA LYS A 54 -6.27 5.62 -16.67
C LYS A 54 -5.18 6.28 -15.83
N THR A 55 -4.58 5.55 -14.89
CA THR A 55 -3.61 6.09 -13.92
C THR A 55 -2.24 5.42 -14.01
N LEU A 56 -2.19 4.20 -14.53
CA LEU A 56 -0.97 3.39 -14.56
C LEU A 56 0.16 4.08 -15.34
N GLU A 57 -0.12 4.62 -16.52
CA GLU A 57 0.90 5.15 -17.43
C GLU A 57 1.62 6.35 -16.81
N LEU A 58 0.86 7.32 -16.31
CA LEU A 58 1.39 8.50 -15.64
C LEU A 58 2.15 8.12 -14.35
N THR A 59 1.62 7.15 -13.59
CA THR A 59 2.27 6.66 -12.38
C THR A 59 3.62 6.00 -12.72
N MET A 60 3.67 5.16 -13.76
CA MET A 60 4.91 4.48 -14.16
C MET A 60 5.96 5.45 -14.69
N GLU A 61 5.56 6.54 -15.33
CA GLU A 61 6.48 7.61 -15.72
C GLU A 61 7.11 8.29 -14.50
N ALA A 62 6.30 8.68 -13.51
CA ALA A 62 6.79 9.26 -12.25
C ALA A 62 7.67 8.28 -11.45
N VAL A 63 7.26 7.02 -11.37
CA VAL A 63 8.05 5.94 -10.73
C VAL A 63 9.38 5.75 -11.44
N SER A 64 9.39 5.72 -12.77
CA SER A 64 10.62 5.56 -13.54
C SER A 64 11.59 6.71 -13.28
N LEU A 65 11.08 7.94 -13.19
CA LEU A 65 11.88 9.10 -12.86
C LEU A 65 12.45 9.06 -11.43
N ALA A 66 11.64 8.66 -10.45
CA ALA A 66 12.06 8.51 -9.06
C ALA A 66 13.20 7.48 -8.94
N LEU A 67 13.00 6.29 -9.52
CA LEU A 67 13.98 5.22 -9.47
C LEU A 67 15.30 5.58 -10.17
N ARG A 68 15.25 6.30 -11.31
CA ARG A 68 16.46 6.83 -11.97
C ARG A 68 17.24 7.82 -11.12
N ASN A 69 16.58 8.49 -10.17
CA ASN A 69 17.19 9.45 -9.25
C ASN A 69 17.53 8.85 -7.87
N ASP A 70 17.47 7.51 -7.76
CA ASP A 70 17.75 6.76 -6.55
C ASP A 70 16.72 6.95 -5.42
N VAL A 71 15.50 7.35 -5.78
CA VAL A 71 14.40 7.55 -4.82
C VAL A 71 13.55 6.28 -4.76
N PRO A 72 13.46 5.61 -3.59
CA PRO A 72 12.56 4.47 -3.42
C PRO A 72 11.09 4.85 -3.60
N VAL A 73 10.26 3.92 -4.04
CA VAL A 73 8.82 4.14 -4.26
C VAL A 73 7.99 3.09 -3.55
N GLN A 74 6.93 3.55 -2.90
CA GLN A 74 5.89 2.69 -2.33
C GLN A 74 4.59 2.89 -3.12
N ILE A 75 3.92 1.81 -3.48
CA ILE A 75 2.67 1.86 -4.25
C ILE A 75 1.60 1.07 -3.49
N LEU A 76 0.45 1.67 -3.20
CA LEU A 76 -0.74 1.02 -2.64
C LEU A 76 -1.85 0.98 -3.69
N THR A 77 -2.33 -0.21 -4.00
CA THR A 77 -3.36 -0.44 -5.02
C THR A 77 -4.39 -1.50 -4.61
N LYS A 78 -5.52 -1.51 -5.31
CA LYS A 78 -6.52 -2.58 -5.34
C LYS A 78 -6.55 -3.34 -6.67
N ARG A 79 -5.64 -3.01 -7.60
CA ARG A 79 -5.52 -3.62 -8.93
C ARG A 79 -4.44 -4.68 -8.96
N ALA A 80 -4.70 -5.76 -9.70
CA ALA A 80 -3.79 -6.89 -9.92
C ALA A 80 -3.45 -7.09 -11.41
N ASP A 81 -4.13 -6.39 -12.31
CA ASP A 81 -4.09 -6.54 -13.77
C ASP A 81 -2.98 -5.70 -14.46
N TRP A 82 -2.19 -4.95 -13.69
CA TRP A 82 -1.14 -4.08 -14.20
C TRP A 82 0.20 -4.80 -14.43
N LEU A 83 0.46 -5.93 -13.75
CA LEU A 83 1.75 -6.65 -13.84
C LEU A 83 2.05 -7.15 -15.26
N ASP A 84 1.01 -7.40 -16.05
CA ASP A 84 1.15 -7.86 -17.43
C ASP A 84 1.00 -6.72 -18.46
N ALA A 85 0.76 -5.48 -18.00
CA ALA A 85 0.64 -4.32 -18.85
C ALA A 85 1.98 -3.96 -19.53
N GLU A 86 1.90 -3.48 -20.76
CA GLU A 86 3.09 -3.17 -21.56
C GLU A 86 3.93 -2.05 -20.95
N VAL A 87 3.29 -1.07 -20.30
CA VAL A 87 3.99 0.04 -19.65
C VAL A 87 4.86 -0.42 -18.49
N TRP A 88 4.40 -1.40 -17.69
CA TRP A 88 5.21 -2.01 -16.63
C TRP A 88 6.41 -2.75 -17.20
N LYS A 89 6.17 -3.63 -18.19
CA LYS A 89 7.22 -4.39 -18.86
C LYS A 89 8.27 -3.49 -19.50
N THR A 90 7.81 -2.45 -20.20
CA THR A 90 8.66 -1.44 -20.84
C THR A 90 9.50 -0.70 -19.81
N MET A 91 8.90 -0.24 -18.71
CA MET A 91 9.61 0.43 -17.62
C MET A 91 10.71 -0.49 -17.05
N CYS A 92 10.35 -1.71 -16.66
CA CYS A 92 11.30 -2.70 -16.14
C CYS A 92 12.46 -2.97 -17.12
N ALA A 93 12.16 -3.15 -18.41
CA ALA A 93 13.19 -3.39 -19.42
C ALA A 93 14.08 -2.17 -19.69
N THR A 94 13.52 -0.95 -19.62
CA THR A 94 14.22 0.28 -19.97
C THR A 94 15.15 0.75 -18.86
N ILE A 95 14.70 0.72 -17.62
CA ILE A 95 15.50 1.23 -16.49
C ILE A 95 16.17 0.14 -15.67
N ASN A 96 15.80 -1.13 -15.87
CA ASN A 96 16.30 -2.29 -15.10
C ASN A 96 16.37 -1.98 -13.59
N PRO A 97 15.22 -1.71 -12.95
CA PRO A 97 15.20 -1.13 -11.63
C PRO A 97 15.78 -2.07 -10.59
N ASP A 98 16.40 -1.51 -9.55
CA ASP A 98 16.64 -2.25 -8.32
C ASP A 98 15.28 -2.51 -7.64
N TYR A 99 14.77 -3.73 -7.75
CA TYR A 99 13.46 -4.10 -7.19
C TYR A 99 13.39 -3.87 -5.67
N LYS A 100 14.52 -3.86 -4.96
CA LYS A 100 14.56 -3.53 -3.52
C LYS A 100 14.21 -2.07 -3.22
N LYS A 101 14.18 -1.19 -4.22
CA LYS A 101 13.69 0.20 -4.09
C LYS A 101 12.20 0.35 -4.40
N ILE A 102 11.51 -0.74 -4.67
CA ILE A 102 10.08 -0.75 -4.96
C ILE A 102 9.37 -1.53 -3.86
N ALA A 103 8.41 -0.89 -3.20
CA ALA A 103 7.47 -1.57 -2.32
C ALA A 103 6.06 -1.53 -2.93
N ILE A 104 5.46 -2.70 -3.15
CA ILE A 104 4.10 -2.81 -3.66
C ILE A 104 3.21 -3.33 -2.55
N GLY A 105 2.13 -2.60 -2.28
CA GLY A 105 1.13 -2.99 -1.32
C GLY A 105 -0.26 -3.04 -1.88
N PHE A 106 -1.05 -3.90 -1.26
CA PHE A 106 -2.42 -4.17 -1.66
C PHE A 106 -3.35 -3.84 -0.51
N THR A 107 -4.46 -3.17 -0.83
CA THR A 107 -5.57 -3.08 0.14
C THR A 107 -6.27 -4.43 0.16
N LEU A 108 -6.44 -5.04 1.33
CA LEU A 108 -7.02 -6.37 1.49
C LEU A 108 -8.15 -6.34 2.52
N THR A 109 -9.38 -6.48 2.05
CA THR A 109 -10.58 -6.55 2.90
C THR A 109 -11.23 -7.92 2.89
N ARG A 110 -10.93 -8.74 1.87
CA ARG A 110 -11.62 -10.00 1.53
C ARG A 110 -13.14 -9.82 1.35
N ARG A 111 -13.56 -8.60 1.00
CA ARG A 111 -14.95 -8.19 0.73
C ARG A 111 -15.07 -7.62 -0.67
N ASP A 112 -14.90 -8.48 -1.67
CA ASP A 112 -14.99 -8.11 -3.10
C ASP A 112 -16.35 -7.46 -3.42
N ASP A 113 -17.40 -7.85 -2.70
CA ASP A 113 -18.75 -7.28 -2.79
C ASP A 113 -18.82 -5.78 -2.41
N LEU A 114 -17.87 -5.30 -1.60
CA LEU A 114 -17.76 -3.90 -1.16
C LEU A 114 -16.76 -3.09 -1.99
N GLU A 115 -16.08 -3.71 -2.96
CA GLU A 115 -15.01 -3.09 -3.73
C GLU A 115 -15.26 -3.19 -5.25
N PRO A 116 -16.39 -2.67 -5.76
CA PRO A 116 -16.68 -2.69 -7.19
C PRO A 116 -15.58 -1.98 -7.97
N GLY A 117 -15.12 -2.60 -9.06
CA GLY A 117 -14.03 -2.07 -9.89
C GLY A 117 -12.62 -2.31 -9.35
N ALA A 118 -12.45 -2.97 -8.20
CA ALA A 118 -11.16 -3.51 -7.77
C ALA A 118 -10.92 -4.91 -8.36
N SER A 119 -9.66 -5.37 -8.35
CA SER A 119 -9.38 -6.79 -8.62
C SER A 119 -9.87 -7.65 -7.45
N PRO A 120 -10.34 -8.89 -7.67
CA PRO A 120 -10.67 -9.83 -6.59
C PRO A 120 -9.52 -10.04 -5.60
N HIS A 121 -9.85 -10.33 -4.34
CA HIS A 121 -8.86 -10.59 -3.28
C HIS A 121 -7.82 -11.65 -3.68
N THR A 122 -8.26 -12.75 -4.29
CA THR A 122 -7.36 -13.84 -4.73
C THR A 122 -6.36 -13.39 -5.78
N GLU A 123 -6.76 -12.50 -6.70
CA GLU A 123 -5.86 -11.92 -7.70
C GLU A 123 -4.86 -10.96 -7.08
N ARG A 124 -5.27 -10.16 -6.07
CA ARG A 124 -4.35 -9.28 -5.33
C ARG A 124 -3.29 -10.09 -4.58
N ILE A 125 -3.66 -11.20 -3.95
CA ILE A 125 -2.69 -12.12 -3.31
C ILE A 125 -1.73 -12.72 -4.34
N ALA A 126 -2.23 -13.15 -5.50
CA ALA A 126 -1.38 -13.67 -6.58
C ALA A 126 -0.42 -12.60 -7.11
N ALA A 127 -0.87 -11.35 -7.27
CA ALA A 127 -0.04 -10.23 -7.68
C ALA A 127 1.02 -9.87 -6.62
N MET A 128 0.66 -9.89 -5.33
CA MET A 128 1.60 -9.69 -4.22
C MET A 128 2.71 -10.74 -4.24
N LYS A 129 2.34 -12.03 -4.42
CA LYS A 129 3.30 -13.12 -4.57
C LYS A 129 4.27 -12.86 -5.74
N ARG A 130 3.76 -12.46 -6.91
CA ARG A 130 4.60 -12.13 -8.08
C ARG A 130 5.56 -10.97 -7.78
N CYS A 131 5.09 -9.92 -7.09
CA CYS A 131 5.96 -8.79 -6.71
C CYS A 131 7.06 -9.24 -5.74
N TYR A 132 6.72 -10.04 -4.74
CA TYR A 132 7.68 -10.61 -3.79
C TYR A 132 8.73 -11.49 -4.50
N GLU A 133 8.30 -12.34 -5.44
CA GLU A 133 9.19 -13.20 -6.23
C GLU A 133 10.12 -12.41 -7.18
N LEU A 134 9.72 -11.21 -7.61
CA LEU A 134 10.57 -10.28 -8.35
C LEU A 134 11.64 -9.60 -7.47
N GLY A 135 11.52 -9.70 -6.14
CA GLY A 135 12.40 -9.04 -5.18
C GLY A 135 11.94 -7.63 -4.78
N CYS A 136 10.70 -7.25 -5.10
CA CYS A 136 10.08 -6.06 -4.53
C CYS A 136 9.78 -6.28 -3.04
N HIS A 137 9.85 -5.20 -2.27
CA HIS A 137 9.20 -5.19 -0.97
C HIS A 137 7.69 -5.29 -1.12
N THR A 138 7.04 -5.86 -0.12
CA THR A 138 5.58 -6.05 -0.14
C THR A 138 4.91 -5.72 1.19
N PHE A 139 3.77 -5.06 1.11
CA PHE A 139 2.98 -4.71 2.29
C PHE A 139 1.47 -4.92 2.08
N ALA A 140 0.74 -5.12 3.17
CA ALA A 140 -0.71 -5.26 3.14
C ALA A 140 -1.35 -4.11 3.91
N SER A 141 -2.25 -3.39 3.28
CA SER A 141 -3.15 -2.46 3.94
C SER A 141 -4.45 -3.20 4.24
N VAL A 142 -4.60 -3.71 5.46
CA VAL A 142 -5.79 -4.42 5.91
C VAL A 142 -6.72 -3.39 6.54
N GLU A 143 -7.35 -2.61 5.66
CA GLU A 143 -8.29 -1.59 6.05
C GLU A 143 -9.36 -1.33 4.98
N PRO A 144 -10.56 -0.91 5.39
CA PRO A 144 -11.02 -0.91 6.78
C PRO A 144 -11.27 -2.35 7.28
N ILE A 145 -11.03 -2.61 8.58
CA ILE A 145 -11.59 -3.79 9.25
C ILE A 145 -13.12 -3.62 9.26
N VAL A 146 -13.79 -4.38 8.40
CA VAL A 146 -15.26 -4.47 8.32
C VAL A 146 -15.76 -5.58 9.26
N ASP A 147 -15.08 -6.72 9.24
CA ASP A 147 -15.28 -7.82 10.18
C ASP A 147 -13.93 -8.50 10.50
N ILE A 148 -13.81 -9.04 11.71
CA ILE A 148 -12.55 -9.58 12.23
C ILE A 148 -12.12 -10.83 11.45
N VAL A 149 -13.07 -11.70 11.11
CA VAL A 149 -12.80 -12.98 10.43
C VAL A 149 -12.18 -12.75 9.05
N ASN A 150 -12.77 -11.90 8.22
CA ASN A 150 -12.24 -11.61 6.89
C ASN A 150 -10.91 -10.87 6.95
N SER A 151 -10.74 -9.97 7.92
CA SER A 151 -9.47 -9.26 8.13
C SER A 151 -8.35 -10.23 8.53
N GLU A 152 -8.63 -11.17 9.42
CA GLU A 152 -7.69 -12.21 9.83
C GLU A 152 -7.33 -13.16 8.68
N CYS A 153 -8.33 -13.59 7.89
CA CYS A 153 -8.09 -14.40 6.70
C CYS A 153 -7.25 -13.63 5.67
N ALA A 154 -7.53 -12.34 5.44
CA ALA A 154 -6.74 -11.50 4.54
C ALA A 154 -5.27 -11.42 4.98
N MET A 155 -5.02 -11.23 6.28
CA MET A 155 -3.67 -11.25 6.82
C MET A 155 -3.01 -12.63 6.65
N SER A 156 -3.75 -13.71 6.88
CA SER A 156 -3.25 -15.09 6.75
C SER A 156 -2.88 -15.42 5.30
N ASP A 157 -3.71 -15.01 4.34
CA ASP A 157 -3.47 -15.22 2.91
C ASP A 157 -2.23 -14.45 2.43
N ALA A 158 -2.00 -13.24 2.96
CA ALA A 158 -0.87 -12.39 2.59
C ALA A 158 0.44 -12.74 3.31
N TYR A 159 0.38 -13.35 4.50
CA TYR A 159 1.51 -13.60 5.38
C TYR A 159 2.77 -14.19 4.71
N PRO A 160 2.68 -15.18 3.80
CA PRO A 160 3.87 -15.74 3.16
C PRO A 160 4.64 -14.74 2.29
N PHE A 161 3.96 -13.71 1.77
CA PHE A 161 4.47 -12.78 0.76
C PHE A 161 4.42 -11.33 1.22
N CYS A 162 4.17 -11.05 2.49
CA CYS A 162 4.00 -9.71 3.04
C CYS A 162 5.08 -9.45 4.10
N GLU A 163 5.77 -8.32 4.02
CA GLU A 163 6.81 -7.93 4.98
C GLU A 163 6.27 -6.95 6.03
N LEU A 164 5.30 -6.11 5.65
CA LEU A 164 4.68 -5.12 6.52
C LEU A 164 3.16 -5.17 6.44
N PHE A 165 2.51 -5.36 7.57
CA PHE A 165 1.06 -5.17 7.71
C PHE A 165 0.75 -3.75 8.18
N LYS A 166 -0.24 -3.09 7.59
CA LYS A 166 -0.82 -1.82 8.07
C LYS A 166 -2.29 -2.08 8.32
N VAL A 167 -2.74 -2.05 9.57
CA VAL A 167 -4.08 -2.54 9.94
C VAL A 167 -4.89 -1.45 10.64
N GLY A 168 -6.11 -1.19 10.17
CA GLY A 168 -6.93 -0.06 10.63
C GLY A 168 -8.43 -0.31 10.62
N LEU A 169 -9.16 0.36 11.52
CA LEU A 169 -10.62 0.27 11.61
C LEU A 169 -11.31 1.19 10.61
N MET A 170 -12.56 0.85 10.25
CA MET A 170 -13.43 1.73 9.48
C MET A 170 -13.66 3.08 10.20
N SER A 171 -13.41 4.18 9.48
CA SER A 171 -13.70 5.54 9.96
C SER A 171 -15.20 5.80 9.96
N GLY A 172 -15.74 6.22 11.10
CA GLY A 172 -17.18 6.52 11.26
C GLY A 172 -18.13 5.33 11.13
N GLY A 173 -17.59 4.12 10.94
CA GLY A 173 -18.35 2.87 10.78
C GLY A 173 -18.62 2.15 12.09
N ALA A 174 -19.40 1.06 11.98
CA ALA A 174 -19.58 0.12 13.09
C ALA A 174 -18.21 -0.43 13.55
N LYS A 175 -18.01 -0.46 14.86
CA LYS A 175 -16.79 -1.01 15.44
C LYS A 175 -16.94 -2.52 15.66
N PRO A 176 -15.87 -3.30 15.45
CA PRO A 176 -15.90 -4.73 15.76
C PRO A 176 -16.01 -4.96 17.26
N ASP A 177 -16.31 -6.19 17.66
CA ASP A 177 -16.24 -6.60 19.05
C ASP A 177 -14.83 -6.36 19.60
N LYS A 178 -14.75 -5.73 20.78
CA LYS A 178 -13.48 -5.30 21.37
C LYS A 178 -12.62 -6.48 21.81
N HIS A 179 -13.24 -7.56 22.29
CA HIS A 179 -12.53 -8.77 22.73
C HIS A 179 -11.96 -9.53 21.54
N GLU A 180 -12.74 -9.67 20.46
CA GLU A 180 -12.27 -10.26 19.20
C GLU A 180 -11.13 -9.47 18.58
N LEU A 181 -11.22 -8.13 18.55
CA LEU A 181 -10.14 -7.28 18.06
C LEU A 181 -8.86 -7.42 18.91
N LYS A 182 -9.00 -7.46 20.24
CA LYS A 182 -7.85 -7.68 21.15
C LYS A 182 -7.21 -9.04 20.89
N ALA A 183 -8.01 -10.09 20.68
CA ALA A 183 -7.51 -11.41 20.34
C ALA A 183 -6.74 -11.43 19.01
N LEU A 184 -7.26 -10.75 17.98
CA LEU A 184 -6.59 -10.58 16.69
C LEU A 184 -5.22 -9.89 16.86
N VAL A 185 -5.17 -8.76 17.58
CA VAL A 185 -3.94 -8.01 17.83
C VAL A 185 -2.89 -8.87 18.53
N ASN A 186 -3.28 -9.54 19.62
CA ASN A 186 -2.36 -10.40 20.38
C ASN A 186 -1.80 -11.54 19.53
N LYS A 187 -2.65 -12.18 18.73
CA LYS A 187 -2.24 -13.28 17.84
C LYS A 187 -1.22 -12.80 16.81
N TRP A 188 -1.50 -11.70 16.12
CA TRP A 188 -0.64 -11.21 15.05
C TRP A 188 0.67 -10.61 15.55
N ASN A 189 0.67 -9.94 16.70
CA ASN A 189 1.92 -9.50 17.33
C ASN A 189 2.82 -10.71 17.62
N SER A 190 2.29 -11.75 18.27
CA SER A 190 3.07 -12.96 18.57
C SER A 190 3.51 -13.73 17.32
N THR A 191 2.69 -13.72 16.27
CA THR A 191 3.02 -14.40 15.01
C THR A 191 4.16 -13.71 14.30
N LEU A 192 4.09 -12.37 14.18
CA LEU A 192 5.04 -11.59 13.42
C LEU A 192 6.39 -11.46 14.12
N ASP A 193 6.40 -11.38 15.46
CA ASP A 193 7.61 -11.36 16.27
C ASP A 193 8.55 -12.55 15.99
N LYS A 194 7.98 -13.73 15.78
CA LYS A 194 8.76 -14.95 15.45
C LYS A 194 9.30 -14.97 14.01
N SER A 195 8.78 -14.12 13.13
CA SER A 195 9.08 -14.13 11.70
C SER A 195 9.96 -12.96 11.23
N GLY A 196 10.17 -11.96 12.09
CA GLY A 196 10.86 -10.71 11.74
C GLY A 196 10.03 -9.72 10.91
N LYS A 197 8.84 -10.12 10.45
CA LYS A 197 7.89 -9.25 9.72
C LYS A 197 7.31 -8.18 10.65
N LYS A 198 6.86 -7.06 10.06
CA LYS A 198 6.42 -5.88 10.81
C LYS A 198 4.92 -5.65 10.71
N ILE A 199 4.37 -4.98 11.71
CA ILE A 199 2.97 -4.53 11.74
C ILE A 199 2.85 -3.13 12.31
N TYR A 200 2.17 -2.27 11.56
CA TYR A 200 1.69 -0.98 12.01
C TYR A 200 0.19 -1.09 12.31
N TRP A 201 -0.15 -1.03 13.61
CA TRP A 201 -1.53 -0.86 14.06
C TRP A 201 -1.88 0.62 13.99
N LYS A 202 -2.82 0.99 13.13
CA LYS A 202 -3.23 2.39 12.99
C LYS A 202 -3.81 2.92 14.28
N GLN A 203 -3.72 4.24 14.46
CA GLN A 203 -4.26 4.93 15.64
C GLN A 203 -5.73 4.56 15.92
N SER A 204 -6.53 4.34 14.87
CA SER A 204 -7.91 3.87 14.99
C SER A 204 -8.09 2.56 15.79
N VAL A 205 -7.12 1.62 15.73
CA VAL A 205 -7.11 0.37 16.50
C VAL A 205 -6.61 0.64 17.92
N ILE A 206 -5.51 1.38 18.04
CA ILE A 206 -4.88 1.72 19.32
C ILE A 206 -5.87 2.47 20.21
N ASP A 207 -6.49 3.54 19.70
CA ASP A 207 -7.48 4.35 20.42
C ASP A 207 -8.71 3.53 20.82
N TYR A 208 -9.18 2.66 19.93
CA TYR A 208 -10.38 1.87 20.19
C TYR A 208 -10.13 0.81 21.27
N LEU A 209 -8.93 0.23 21.32
CA LEU A 209 -8.54 -0.70 22.39
C LEU A 209 -8.19 0.05 23.69
N GLY A 210 -7.57 1.23 23.61
CA GLY A 210 -7.13 2.01 24.77
C GLY A 210 -6.19 1.19 25.65
N ASP A 211 -6.46 1.12 26.95
CA ASP A 211 -5.67 0.35 27.92
C ASP A 211 -5.60 -1.16 27.61
N ASP A 212 -6.48 -1.68 26.74
CA ASP A 212 -6.42 -3.07 26.28
C ASP A 212 -5.31 -3.32 25.25
N PHE A 213 -4.70 -2.28 24.69
CA PHE A 213 -3.55 -2.38 23.81
C PHE A 213 -2.27 -2.49 24.64
N THR A 214 -2.00 -3.68 25.17
CA THR A 214 -0.93 -3.88 26.17
C THR A 214 0.37 -4.47 25.61
N PHE A 215 0.45 -4.77 24.31
CA PHE A 215 1.52 -5.60 23.76
C PHE A 215 2.21 -4.93 22.57
N TRP A 216 3.20 -4.09 22.87
CA TRP A 216 4.18 -3.64 21.88
C TRP A 216 5.32 -4.66 21.84
N MET A 217 5.43 -5.39 20.72
CA MET A 217 6.56 -6.27 20.44
C MET A 217 7.51 -5.59 19.44
N ASP A 218 8.71 -6.13 19.23
CA ASP A 218 9.68 -5.60 18.25
C ASP A 218 9.15 -5.63 16.80
N SER A 219 8.14 -6.47 16.53
CA SER A 219 7.40 -6.51 15.27
C SER A 219 6.45 -5.33 15.08
N CYS A 220 6.04 -4.63 16.15
CA CYS A 220 5.17 -3.47 16.09
C CYS A 220 5.98 -2.22 15.71
N VAL A 221 5.54 -1.50 14.69
CA VAL A 221 6.23 -0.32 14.16
C VAL A 221 5.27 0.85 14.02
N ASP A 222 5.80 2.06 14.00
CA ASP A 222 5.03 3.30 13.88
C ASP A 222 4.67 3.63 12.41
N SER A 223 3.86 4.67 12.24
CA SER A 223 3.37 5.10 10.92
C SER A 223 4.47 5.51 9.94
N ASP A 224 5.61 5.96 10.46
CA ASP A 224 6.79 6.42 9.74
C ASP A 224 7.83 5.31 9.50
N TYR A 225 7.48 4.05 9.81
CA TYR A 225 8.36 2.92 9.53
C TYR A 225 8.74 2.85 8.05
N ASN A 226 10.06 2.87 7.82
CA ASN A 226 10.63 2.78 6.49
C ASN A 226 10.80 1.31 6.10
N ILE A 227 10.02 0.84 5.12
CA ILE A 227 10.14 -0.54 4.63
C ILE A 227 11.48 -0.81 3.91
N PHE A 228 12.19 0.25 3.50
CA PHE A 228 13.48 0.15 2.81
C PHE A 228 14.68 0.17 3.78
N SER A 229 14.46 0.44 5.08
CA SER A 229 15.55 0.39 6.06
C SER A 229 15.83 -1.05 6.48
N TYR A 230 17.04 -1.52 6.19
CA TYR A 230 17.60 -2.78 6.67
C TYR A 230 18.59 -2.54 7.81
#